data_AF-A0A539D1L1-F1
#
_entry.id   AF-A0A539D1L1-F1
#
_cell.length_a   1.000
_cell.length_b   1.000
_cell.length_c   1.000
_cell.angle_alpha   90.00
_cell.angle_beta   90.00
_cell.angle_gamma   90.00
#
_symmetry.space_group_name_H-M   'P 1'
#
loop_
_entity.id
_entity.type
_entity.pdbx_description
1 polymer ?
#
loop_
_entity_poly.entity_id
_entity_poly.type
_entity_poly.pdbx_seq_one_letter_code
_entity_poly.pdbx_strand_id
1 'polypeptide(L)'
;MSQPFITSLLANVDAQVEGFARAAFGAVGSAIAPAVVTGGALILAWWGVIYASGRAQAPLPEFGERIAKIAVFSGLVAGTAGTFDILYGWFNDVPEGVGAALLAGEAPAAALDRFYASGVGLAQTLLSMFELSGTGLTWLVLGVVVWLACALLAGFGAFLIVLAKISIAVLLAVAPIFIFLAMFQTTRSWFEGWLRGMLTQAMLLTLTYGFLAFLLFVTADFVGA
;
A
#
# COMPACT_ATOMS: atom_id res chain seq x y z
N MET A 1 20.07 -17.03 17.44
CA MET A 1 19.08 -17.01 16.35
C MET A 1 17.86 -16.24 16.84
N SER A 2 17.78 -14.94 16.57
CA SER A 2 16.56 -14.16 16.80
C SER A 2 15.50 -14.63 15.80
N GLN A 3 14.37 -15.13 16.30
CA GLN A 3 13.21 -15.46 15.47
C GLN A 3 12.77 -14.21 14.69
N PRO A 4 12.34 -14.33 13.41
CA PRO A 4 11.88 -13.20 12.61
C PRO A 4 10.49 -12.73 13.11
N PHE A 5 10.52 -11.96 14.19
CA PHE A 5 9.35 -11.44 14.87
C PHE A 5 8.64 -10.39 14.00
N ILE A 6 9.38 -9.49 13.34
CA ILE A 6 8.78 -8.42 12.53
C ILE A 6 8.10 -9.03 11.31
N THR A 7 8.74 -9.97 10.63
CA THR A 7 8.14 -10.67 9.48
C THR A 7 6.85 -11.38 9.87
N SER A 8 6.85 -12.09 11.00
CA SER A 8 5.65 -12.80 11.49
C SER A 8 4.52 -11.82 11.87
N LEU A 9 4.87 -10.69 12.49
CA LEU A 9 3.92 -9.65 12.85
C LEU A 9 3.31 -9.00 11.60
N LEU A 10 4.14 -8.60 10.63
CA LEU A 10 3.68 -7.97 9.39
C LEU A 10 2.81 -8.92 8.57
N ALA A 11 3.15 -10.19 8.47
CA ALA A 11 2.32 -11.18 7.77
C ALA A 11 0.91 -11.31 8.40
N ASN A 12 0.81 -11.30 9.73
CA ASN A 12 -0.48 -11.33 10.42
C ASN A 12 -1.28 -10.04 10.18
N VAL A 13 -0.62 -8.88 10.24
CA VAL A 13 -1.27 -7.59 9.95
C VAL A 13 -1.77 -7.56 8.51
N ASP A 14 -0.95 -7.97 7.54
CA ASP A 14 -1.30 -8.00 6.13
C ASP A 14 -2.55 -8.85 5.86
N ALA A 15 -2.64 -10.04 6.47
CA ALA A 15 -3.81 -10.90 6.34
C ALA A 15 -5.10 -10.25 6.88
N GLN A 16 -5.01 -9.55 8.02
CA GLN A 16 -6.16 -8.85 8.61
C GLN A 16 -6.56 -7.62 7.78
N VAL A 17 -5.57 -6.86 7.32
CA VAL A 17 -5.77 -5.65 6.52
C VAL A 17 -6.38 -5.99 5.16
N GLU A 18 -5.86 -7.02 4.48
CA GLU A 18 -6.42 -7.51 3.22
C GLU A 18 -7.85 -8.04 3.42
N GLY A 19 -8.07 -8.86 4.46
CA GLY A 19 -9.38 -9.42 4.77
C GLY A 19 -10.44 -8.33 5.01
N PHE A 20 -10.09 -7.30 5.79
CA PHE A 20 -10.94 -6.14 6.00
C PHE A 20 -11.22 -5.40 4.68
N ALA A 21 -10.17 -5.07 3.91
CA ALA A 21 -10.30 -4.32 2.67
C ALA A 21 -11.17 -5.04 1.66
N ARG A 22 -11.02 -6.36 1.53
CA ARG A 22 -11.81 -7.21 0.62
C ARG A 22 -13.28 -7.24 1.02
N ALA A 23 -13.57 -7.46 2.29
CA ALA A 23 -14.93 -7.49 2.80
C ALA A 23 -15.61 -6.12 2.63
N ALA A 24 -14.91 -5.05 2.96
CA ALA A 24 -15.42 -3.69 2.85
C ALA A 24 -15.61 -3.25 1.38
N PHE A 25 -14.67 -3.58 0.48
CA PHE A 25 -14.82 -3.35 -0.97
C PHE A 25 -16.09 -4.01 -1.50
N GLY A 26 -16.33 -5.27 -1.17
CA GLY A 26 -17.55 -5.99 -1.56
C GLY A 26 -18.81 -5.37 -0.99
N ALA A 27 -18.81 -5.02 0.29
CA ALA A 27 -19.95 -4.37 0.95
C ALA A 27 -20.29 -3.02 0.32
N VAL A 28 -19.28 -2.16 0.12
CA VAL A 28 -19.46 -0.84 -0.52
C VAL A 28 -19.93 -0.98 -1.96
N GLY A 29 -19.32 -1.88 -2.74
CA GLY A 29 -19.73 -2.18 -4.12
C GLY A 29 -21.21 -2.61 -4.20
N SER A 30 -21.63 -3.50 -3.30
CA SER A 30 -23.03 -3.95 -3.22
C SER A 30 -24.00 -2.82 -2.84
N ALA A 31 -23.59 -1.92 -1.95
CA ALA A 31 -24.41 -0.80 -1.49
C ALA A 31 -24.67 0.22 -2.60
N ILE A 32 -23.69 0.46 -3.47
CA ILE A 32 -23.82 1.41 -4.58
C ILE A 32 -24.33 0.78 -5.87
N ALA A 33 -24.40 -0.56 -5.97
CA ALA A 33 -24.86 -1.27 -7.16
C ALA A 33 -26.21 -0.75 -7.71
N PRO A 34 -27.25 -0.46 -6.88
CA PRO A 34 -28.50 0.11 -7.39
C PRO A 34 -28.29 1.47 -8.07
N ALA A 35 -27.45 2.34 -7.50
CA ALA A 35 -27.13 3.64 -8.08
C ALA A 35 -26.37 3.50 -9.41
N VAL A 36 -25.48 2.51 -9.53
CA VAL A 36 -24.79 2.20 -10.79
C VAL A 36 -25.77 1.74 -11.86
N VAL A 37 -26.67 0.81 -11.53
CA VAL A 37 -27.65 0.26 -12.48
C VAL A 37 -28.65 1.33 -12.91
N THR A 38 -29.26 2.06 -11.97
CA THR A 38 -30.23 3.11 -12.28
C THR A 38 -29.58 4.28 -13.01
N GLY A 39 -28.41 4.74 -12.55
CA GLY A 39 -27.65 5.81 -13.20
C GLY A 39 -27.23 5.42 -14.62
N GLY A 40 -26.70 4.22 -14.81
CA GLY A 40 -26.35 3.67 -16.12
C GLY A 40 -27.57 3.56 -17.04
N ALA A 41 -28.69 3.03 -16.55
CA ALA A 41 -29.93 2.92 -17.32
C ALA A 41 -30.48 4.29 -17.76
N LEU A 42 -30.45 5.30 -16.88
CA LEU A 42 -30.87 6.66 -17.20
C LEU A 42 -29.99 7.31 -18.27
N ILE A 43 -28.66 7.14 -18.17
CA ILE A 43 -27.73 7.64 -19.19
C ILE A 43 -28.01 6.97 -20.53
N LEU A 44 -28.13 5.64 -20.55
CA LEU A 44 -28.42 4.89 -21.77
C LEU A 44 -29.77 5.30 -22.38
N ALA A 45 -30.81 5.47 -21.56
CA ALA A 45 -32.13 5.92 -22.02
C ALA A 45 -32.07 7.33 -22.61
N TRP A 46 -31.41 8.28 -21.93
CA TRP A 46 -31.24 9.64 -22.40
C TRP A 46 -30.55 9.71 -23.77
N TRP A 47 -29.45 8.98 -23.92
CA TRP A 47 -28.75 8.91 -25.20
C TRP A 47 -29.54 8.16 -26.26
N GLY A 48 -30.27 7.10 -25.90
CA GLY A 48 -31.18 6.39 -26.79
C GLY A 48 -32.21 7.33 -27.42
N VAL A 49 -32.78 8.26 -26.64
CA VAL A 49 -33.71 9.29 -27.15
C VAL A 49 -33.02 10.29 -28.08
N ILE A 50 -31.78 10.73 -27.77
CA ILE A 50 -31.03 11.66 -28.63
C ILE A 50 -30.73 11.03 -29.99
N TYR A 51 -30.31 9.77 -30.02
CA TYR A 51 -30.07 9.03 -31.26
C TYR A 51 -31.37 8.74 -32.02
N ALA A 52 -32.43 8.30 -31.33
CA ALA A 52 -33.73 8.03 -31.96
C ALA A 52 -34.41 9.28 -32.53
N SER A 53 -34.18 10.46 -31.93
CA SER A 53 -34.75 11.72 -32.40
C SER A 53 -33.97 12.37 -33.56
N GLY A 54 -32.94 11.72 -34.09
CA GLY A 54 -32.11 12.24 -35.18
C GLY A 54 -31.31 13.50 -34.82
N ARG A 55 -31.28 13.87 -33.53
CA ARG A 55 -30.54 15.02 -33.00
C ARG A 55 -29.07 14.69 -32.72
N ALA A 56 -28.70 13.42 -32.85
CA ALA A 56 -27.32 12.99 -32.68
C ALA A 56 -26.46 13.49 -33.85
N GLN A 57 -25.60 14.47 -33.57
CA GLN A 57 -24.52 14.88 -34.47
C GLN A 57 -23.27 13.98 -34.34
N ALA A 58 -23.25 13.09 -33.33
CA ALA A 58 -22.13 12.22 -33.00
C ALA A 58 -22.16 10.89 -33.78
N PRO A 59 -21.06 10.47 -34.43
CA PRO A 59 -20.95 9.17 -35.10
C PRO A 59 -21.32 7.98 -34.19
N LEU A 60 -21.97 6.95 -34.74
CA LEU A 60 -22.32 5.69 -34.04
C LEU A 60 -21.17 5.04 -33.23
N PRO A 61 -19.89 5.08 -33.67
CA PRO A 61 -18.77 4.56 -32.88
C PRO A 61 -18.59 5.23 -31.50
N GLU A 62 -18.89 6.53 -31.37
CA GLU A 62 -18.79 7.25 -30.08
C GLU A 62 -19.82 6.74 -29.07
N PHE A 63 -20.96 6.25 -29.54
CA PHE A 63 -21.99 5.62 -28.70
C PHE A 63 -21.50 4.27 -28.16
N GLY A 64 -20.85 3.47 -29.00
CA GLY A 64 -20.25 2.19 -28.60
C GLY A 64 -19.17 2.36 -27.53
N GLU A 65 -18.30 3.37 -27.66
CA GLU A 65 -17.28 3.69 -26.66
C GLU A 65 -17.90 4.04 -25.30
N ARG A 66 -19.02 4.76 -25.30
CA ARG A 66 -19.74 5.13 -24.07
C ARG A 66 -20.35 3.92 -23.39
N ILE A 67 -20.98 3.02 -24.15
CA ILE A 67 -21.50 1.75 -23.63
C ILE A 67 -20.38 0.89 -23.05
N ALA A 68 -19.26 0.78 -23.77
CA ALA A 68 -18.09 0.03 -23.30
C ALA A 68 -17.54 0.60 -21.99
N LYS A 69 -17.41 1.93 -21.87
CA LYS A 69 -17.02 2.57 -20.60
C LYS A 69 -17.98 2.21 -19.47
N ILE A 70 -19.30 2.37 -19.67
CA ILE A 70 -20.30 2.04 -18.64
C ILE A 70 -20.21 0.56 -18.24
N ALA A 71 -20.06 -0.37 -19.20
CA ALA A 71 -19.93 -1.79 -18.94
C ALA A 71 -18.66 -2.13 -18.13
N VAL A 72 -17.52 -1.52 -18.46
CA VAL A 72 -16.26 -1.72 -17.72
C VAL A 72 -16.37 -1.16 -16.31
N PHE A 73 -16.80 0.10 -16.14
CA PHE A 73 -16.90 0.73 -14.82
C PHE A 73 -17.93 0.02 -13.92
N SER A 74 -19.06 -0.43 -14.48
CA SER A 74 -20.05 -1.20 -13.72
C SER A 74 -19.52 -2.57 -13.28
N GLY A 75 -18.76 -3.27 -14.13
CA GLY A 75 -18.08 -4.52 -13.76
C GLY A 75 -17.06 -4.32 -12.63
N LEU A 76 -16.26 -3.26 -12.70
CA LEU A 76 -15.29 -2.90 -11.66
C LEU A 76 -15.98 -2.58 -10.32
N VAL A 77 -17.09 -1.84 -10.35
CA VAL A 77 -17.86 -1.49 -9.14
C VAL A 77 -18.57 -2.71 -8.54
N ALA A 78 -19.11 -3.58 -9.39
CA ALA A 78 -19.74 -4.83 -8.96
C ALA A 78 -18.75 -5.81 -8.30
N GLY A 79 -17.45 -5.54 -8.37
CA GLY A 79 -16.42 -6.37 -7.77
C GLY A 79 -16.36 -7.74 -8.43
N THR A 80 -16.50 -7.80 -9.76
CA THR A 80 -16.32 -9.05 -10.50
C THR A 80 -15.02 -9.71 -10.08
N ALA A 81 -15.06 -11.05 -9.91
CA ALA A 81 -13.97 -11.85 -9.33
C ALA A 81 -12.60 -11.42 -9.88
N GLY A 82 -11.74 -10.91 -8.99
CA GLY A 82 -10.39 -10.42 -9.34
C GLY A 82 -10.19 -8.91 -9.30
N THR A 83 -11.25 -8.08 -9.31
CA THR A 83 -11.06 -6.60 -9.31
C THR A 83 -10.32 -6.11 -8.07
N PHE A 84 -10.75 -6.58 -6.89
CA PHE A 84 -10.08 -6.28 -5.64
C PHE A 84 -8.64 -6.79 -5.65
N ASP A 85 -8.42 -8.04 -6.05
CA ASP A 85 -7.10 -8.68 -6.08
C ASP A 85 -6.10 -7.90 -6.94
N ILE A 86 -6.54 -7.48 -8.14
CA ILE A 86 -5.71 -6.69 -9.05
C ILE A 86 -5.34 -5.35 -8.41
N LEU A 87 -6.33 -4.61 -7.91
CA LEU A 87 -6.04 -3.30 -7.32
C LEU A 87 -5.18 -3.41 -6.06
N TYR A 88 -5.46 -4.38 -5.20
CA TYR A 88 -4.68 -4.62 -3.99
C TYR A 88 -3.23 -4.96 -4.31
N GLY A 89 -3.00 -5.84 -5.30
CA GLY A 89 -1.66 -6.19 -5.75
C GLY A 89 -0.91 -5.02 -6.38
N TRP A 90 -1.57 -4.20 -7.21
CA TRP A 90 -0.94 -3.01 -7.79
C TRP A 90 -0.42 -2.01 -6.74
N PHE A 91 -1.17 -1.79 -5.66
CA PHE A 91 -0.79 -0.79 -4.65
C PHE A 91 0.10 -1.34 -3.52
N ASN A 92 0.17 -2.66 -3.32
CA ASN A 92 1.03 -3.27 -2.31
C ASN A 92 2.27 -3.96 -2.92
N ASP A 93 2.06 -4.82 -3.93
CA ASP A 93 3.12 -5.66 -4.49
C ASP A 93 4.11 -4.85 -5.34
N VAL A 94 3.65 -3.79 -6.02
CA VAL A 94 4.56 -2.94 -6.82
C VAL A 94 5.54 -2.18 -5.91
N PRO A 95 5.11 -1.45 -4.86
CA PRO A 95 6.03 -0.88 -3.89
C PRO A 95 6.94 -1.92 -3.24
N GLU A 96 6.41 -3.09 -2.90
CA GLU A 96 7.19 -4.18 -2.29
C GLU A 96 8.26 -4.71 -3.24
N GLY A 97 7.95 -4.90 -4.53
CA GLY A 97 8.91 -5.29 -5.55
C GLY A 97 10.01 -4.24 -5.78
N VAL A 98 9.65 -2.95 -5.77
CA VAL A 98 10.64 -1.85 -5.82
C VAL A 98 11.52 -1.88 -4.57
N GLY A 99 10.93 -2.05 -3.38
CA GLY A 99 11.66 -2.20 -2.13
C GLY A 99 12.62 -3.38 -2.14
N ALA A 100 12.16 -4.55 -2.59
CA ALA A 100 12.99 -5.74 -2.73
C ALA A 100 14.16 -5.52 -3.70
N ALA A 101 13.94 -4.81 -4.81
CA ALA A 101 15.03 -4.45 -5.73
C ALA A 101 16.09 -3.57 -5.06
N LEU A 102 15.70 -2.63 -4.20
CA LEU A 102 16.62 -1.80 -3.40
C LEU A 102 17.34 -2.61 -2.32
N LEU A 103 16.71 -3.69 -1.84
CA LEU A 103 17.21 -4.58 -0.80
C LEU A 103 17.90 -5.83 -1.35
N ALA A 104 18.44 -5.76 -2.57
CA ALA A 104 19.15 -6.86 -3.23
C ALA A 104 18.35 -8.18 -3.33
N GLY A 105 17.04 -8.07 -3.53
CA GLY A 105 16.11 -9.20 -3.65
C GLY A 105 15.53 -9.70 -2.32
N GLU A 106 15.91 -9.11 -1.19
CA GLU A 106 15.36 -9.44 0.13
C GLU A 106 13.99 -8.78 0.32
N ALA A 107 13.02 -9.53 0.85
CA ALA A 107 11.69 -8.99 1.17
C ALA A 107 11.82 -7.89 2.24
N PRO A 108 11.07 -6.76 2.15
CA PRO A 108 11.23 -5.66 3.09
C PRO A 108 11.03 -6.02 4.58
N ALA A 109 10.13 -6.96 4.86
CA ALA A 109 9.92 -7.45 6.23
C ALA A 109 11.15 -8.21 6.77
N ALA A 110 11.77 -9.05 5.95
CA ALA A 110 13.00 -9.76 6.30
C ALA A 110 14.18 -8.79 6.47
N ALA A 111 14.26 -7.78 5.60
CA ALA A 111 15.27 -6.72 5.71
C ALA A 111 15.14 -5.92 7.02
N LEU A 112 13.92 -5.70 7.52
CA LEU A 112 13.71 -5.08 8.84
C LEU A 112 14.21 -5.96 9.97
N ASP A 113 13.90 -7.26 9.94
CA ASP A 113 14.42 -8.22 10.91
C ASP A 113 15.96 -8.27 10.87
N ARG A 114 16.56 -8.23 9.68
CA ARG A 114 18.01 -8.18 9.49
C ARG A 114 18.62 -6.90 10.04
N PHE A 115 18.03 -5.75 9.76
CA PHE A 115 18.48 -4.46 10.31
C PHE A 115 18.45 -4.48 11.84
N TYR A 116 17.36 -4.97 12.43
CA TYR A 116 17.24 -5.08 13.87
C TYR A 116 18.28 -6.06 14.46
N ALA A 117 18.47 -7.22 13.84
CA ALA A 117 19.47 -8.21 14.27
C ALA A 117 20.91 -7.67 14.21
N SER A 118 21.25 -6.91 13.16
CA SER A 118 22.52 -6.21 13.01
C SER A 118 22.76 -5.23 14.17
N GLY A 119 21.76 -4.39 14.46
CA GLY A 119 21.81 -3.44 15.58
C GLY A 119 21.97 -4.10 16.95
N VAL A 120 21.27 -5.21 17.18
CA VAL A 120 21.42 -6.02 18.40
C VAL A 120 22.83 -6.61 18.51
N GLY A 121 23.38 -7.12 17.40
CA GLY A 121 24.75 -7.64 17.37
C GLY A 121 25.79 -6.57 17.73
N LEU A 122 25.69 -5.38 17.13
CA LEU A 122 26.56 -4.25 17.44
C LEU A 122 26.45 -3.83 18.92
N ALA A 123 25.23 -3.73 19.44
CA ALA A 123 25.02 -3.41 20.85
C ALA A 123 25.64 -4.46 21.78
N GLN A 124 25.51 -5.75 21.47
CA GLN A 124 26.12 -6.83 22.26
C GLN A 124 27.65 -6.76 22.25
N THR A 125 28.27 -6.42 21.11
CA THR A 125 29.72 -6.21 21.02
C THR A 125 30.17 -5.02 21.87
N LEU A 126 29.42 -3.93 21.89
CA LEU A 126 29.75 -2.78 22.77
C LEU A 126 29.57 -3.12 24.25
N LEU A 127 28.54 -3.89 24.59
CA LEU A 127 28.30 -4.35 25.95
C LEU A 127 29.35 -5.36 26.43
N SER A 128 29.94 -6.16 25.55
CA SER A 128 31.00 -7.11 25.92
C SER A 128 32.35 -6.44 26.21
N MET A 129 32.56 -5.21 25.73
CA MET A 129 33.70 -4.35 26.08
C MET A 129 33.55 -3.66 27.45
N PHE A 130 32.47 -3.96 28.18
CA PHE A 130 32.24 -3.43 29.52
C PHE A 130 33.29 -3.93 30.51
N GLU A 131 33.90 -2.99 31.23
CA GLU A 131 34.77 -3.25 32.37
C GLU A 131 34.31 -2.41 33.59
N LEU A 132 34.56 -2.88 34.81
CA LEU A 132 34.32 -2.08 36.04
C LEU A 132 35.43 -1.03 36.25
N SER A 133 35.76 -0.29 35.19
CA SER A 133 36.73 0.80 35.15
C SER A 133 36.04 2.10 34.72
N GLY A 134 36.66 3.27 34.97
CA GLY A 134 36.03 4.58 34.72
C GLY A 134 35.60 4.81 33.26
N THR A 135 36.20 4.10 32.30
CA THR A 135 35.85 4.10 30.87
C THR A 135 34.85 3.00 30.48
N GLY A 136 34.69 1.95 31.30
CA GLY A 136 33.78 0.85 31.00
C GLY A 136 32.30 1.20 31.13
N LEU A 137 31.94 2.14 32.01
CA LEU A 137 30.58 2.71 32.04
C LEU A 137 30.18 3.36 30.70
N THR A 138 31.14 3.93 29.96
CA THR A 138 30.87 4.55 28.65
C THR A 138 30.45 3.50 27.63
N TRP A 139 31.11 2.33 27.59
CA TRP A 139 30.76 1.24 26.68
C TRP A 139 29.38 0.65 26.98
N LEU A 140 29.02 0.56 28.27
CA LEU A 140 27.68 0.14 28.68
C LEU A 140 26.60 1.10 28.19
N VAL A 141 26.80 2.41 28.39
CA VAL A 141 25.84 3.42 27.93
C VAL A 141 25.73 3.40 26.40
N LEU A 142 26.85 3.33 25.68
CA LEU A 142 26.85 3.27 24.21
C LEU A 142 26.11 2.04 23.68
N GLY A 143 26.35 0.85 24.25
CA GLY A 143 25.66 -0.37 23.84
C GLY A 143 24.15 -0.30 24.02
N VAL A 144 23.69 0.21 25.17
CA VAL A 144 22.25 0.41 25.43
C VAL A 144 21.65 1.44 24.48
N VAL A 145 22.34 2.55 24.22
CA VAL A 145 21.87 3.61 23.30
C VAL A 145 21.75 3.08 21.88
N VAL A 146 22.73 2.31 21.38
CA VAL A 146 22.69 1.70 20.05
C VAL A 146 21.54 0.71 19.95
N TRP A 147 21.36 -0.16 20.95
CA TRP A 147 20.24 -1.10 20.98
C TRP A 147 18.89 -0.38 20.92
N LEU A 148 18.69 0.64 21.74
CA LEU A 148 17.46 1.44 21.76
C LEU A 148 17.24 2.17 20.42
N ALA A 149 18.29 2.77 19.85
CA ALA A 149 18.20 3.47 18.58
C ALA A 149 17.77 2.51 17.45
N CYS A 150 18.41 1.34 17.34
CA CYS A 150 18.06 0.32 16.35
C CYS A 150 16.64 -0.22 16.55
N ALA A 151 16.24 -0.48 17.80
CA ALA A 151 14.88 -0.91 18.11
C ALA A 151 13.82 0.12 17.71
N LEU A 152 14.07 1.41 17.99
CA LEU A 152 13.17 2.50 17.63
C LEU A 152 13.09 2.70 16.11
N LEU A 153 14.23 2.67 15.41
CA LEU A 153 14.27 2.79 13.94
C LEU A 153 13.55 1.62 13.25
N ALA A 154 13.81 0.38 13.69
CA ALA A 154 13.14 -0.81 13.15
C ALA A 154 11.63 -0.78 13.43
N GLY A 155 11.24 -0.43 14.66
CA GLY A 155 9.84 -0.29 15.06
C GLY A 155 9.12 0.83 14.30
N PHE A 156 9.78 1.96 14.07
CA PHE A 156 9.24 3.07 13.28
C PHE A 156 9.06 2.67 11.80
N GLY A 157 10.04 1.97 11.22
CA GLY A 157 9.92 1.43 9.87
C GLY A 157 8.74 0.46 9.73
N ALA A 158 8.61 -0.49 10.66
CA ALA A 158 7.48 -1.41 10.69
C ALA A 158 6.14 -0.68 10.86
N PHE A 159 6.08 0.33 11.74
CA PHE A 159 4.90 1.18 11.91
C PHE A 159 4.51 1.91 10.63
N LEU A 160 5.46 2.51 9.90
CA LEU A 160 5.18 3.20 8.64
C LEU A 160 4.65 2.25 7.57
N ILE A 161 5.19 1.03 7.47
CA ILE A 161 4.70 0.00 6.54
C ILE A 161 3.25 -0.34 6.87
N VAL A 162 2.97 -0.65 8.14
CA VAL A 162 1.61 -0.98 8.59
C VAL A 162 0.64 0.17 8.35
N LEU A 163 1.04 1.41 8.67
CA LEU A 163 0.23 2.60 8.48
C LEU A 163 -0.13 2.82 7.01
N ALA A 164 0.84 2.66 6.11
CA ALA A 164 0.63 2.82 4.68
C ALA A 164 -0.27 1.71 4.12
N LYS A 165 -0.06 0.44 4.52
CA LYS A 165 -0.92 -0.68 4.10
C LYS A 165 -2.36 -0.53 4.59
N ILE A 166 -2.56 -0.12 5.85
CA ILE A 166 -3.90 0.20 6.39
C ILE A 166 -4.53 1.35 5.59
N SER A 167 -3.78 2.39 5.27
CA SER A 167 -4.28 3.53 4.51
C SER A 167 -4.70 3.13 3.09
N ILE A 168 -3.90 2.30 2.41
CA ILE A 168 -4.25 1.71 1.10
C ILE A 168 -5.51 0.86 1.23
N ALA A 169 -5.59 -0.01 2.23
CA ALA A 169 -6.75 -0.86 2.47
C ALA A 169 -8.05 -0.07 2.69
N VAL A 170 -8.01 0.98 3.52
CA VAL A 170 -9.17 1.84 3.78
C VAL A 170 -9.56 2.61 2.51
N LEU A 171 -8.60 3.14 1.76
CA LEU A 171 -8.88 3.80 0.48
C LEU A 171 -9.41 2.81 -0.56
N LEU A 172 -8.97 1.56 -0.53
CA LEU A 172 -9.41 0.52 -1.46
C LEU A 172 -10.83 0.09 -1.13
N ALA A 173 -11.17 -0.05 0.15
CA ALA A 173 -12.53 -0.37 0.59
C ALA A 173 -13.59 0.57 -0.01
N VAL A 174 -13.27 1.86 -0.15
CA VAL A 174 -14.17 2.87 -0.74
C VAL A 174 -13.96 3.09 -2.25
N ALA A 175 -13.03 2.36 -2.87
CA ALA A 175 -12.74 2.48 -4.30
C ALA A 175 -13.96 2.33 -5.22
N PRO A 176 -14.94 1.44 -4.96
CA PRO A 176 -16.12 1.34 -5.82
C PRO A 176 -16.86 2.68 -6.00
N ILE A 177 -16.91 3.52 -4.96
CA ILE A 177 -17.54 4.85 -5.01
C ILE A 177 -16.78 5.74 -5.99
N PHE A 178 -15.46 5.82 -5.84
CA PHE A 178 -14.62 6.66 -6.69
C PHE A 178 -14.59 6.18 -8.15
N ILE A 179 -14.56 4.87 -8.36
CA ILE A 179 -14.65 4.25 -9.69
C ILE A 179 -15.99 4.61 -10.35
N PHE A 180 -17.10 4.57 -9.60
CA PHE A 180 -18.39 5.03 -10.11
C PHE A 180 -18.38 6.53 -10.48
N LEU A 181 -17.80 7.38 -9.63
CA LEU A 181 -17.68 8.82 -9.91
C LEU A 181 -16.81 9.12 -11.14
N ALA A 182 -15.87 8.24 -11.50
CA ALA A 182 -15.05 8.38 -12.71
C ALA A 182 -15.88 8.27 -14.01
N MET A 183 -17.06 7.66 -13.95
CA MET A 183 -17.96 7.52 -15.10
C MET A 183 -18.50 8.87 -15.61
N PHE A 184 -18.59 9.87 -14.73
CA PHE A 184 -19.11 11.19 -15.08
C PHE A 184 -17.98 12.21 -15.18
N GLN A 185 -17.99 13.02 -16.24
CA GLN A 185 -16.98 14.06 -16.46
C GLN A 185 -16.93 15.07 -15.30
N THR A 186 -18.08 15.43 -14.73
CA THR A 186 -18.18 16.40 -13.64
C THR A 186 -17.57 15.90 -12.33
N THR A 187 -17.67 14.60 -12.03
CA THR A 187 -17.17 14.02 -10.76
C THR A 187 -15.82 13.33 -10.89
N ARG A 188 -15.21 13.35 -12.08
CA ARG A 188 -13.92 12.71 -12.36
C ARG A 188 -12.77 13.21 -11.47
N SER A 189 -12.80 14.48 -11.06
CA SER A 189 -11.79 15.05 -10.16
C SER A 189 -11.70 14.33 -8.81
N TRP A 190 -12.82 13.77 -8.32
CA TRP A 190 -12.83 12.98 -7.09
C TRP A 190 -12.10 11.64 -7.25
N PHE A 191 -12.27 10.98 -8.39
CA PHE A 191 -11.50 9.77 -8.73
C PHE A 191 -10.01 10.07 -8.84
N GLU A 192 -9.66 11.16 -9.52
CA GLU A 192 -8.26 11.59 -9.65
C GLU A 192 -7.63 11.93 -8.29
N GLY A 193 -8.40 12.55 -7.38
CA GLY A 193 -8.00 12.81 -6.00
C GLY A 193 -7.78 11.52 -5.20
N TRP A 194 -8.71 10.56 -5.29
CA TRP A 194 -8.55 9.24 -4.69
C TRP A 194 -7.33 8.50 -5.22
N LEU A 195 -7.14 8.47 -6.54
CA LEU A 195 -6.00 7.81 -7.18
C LEU A 195 -4.68 8.45 -6.74
N ARG A 196 -4.63 9.78 -6.65
CA ARG A 196 -3.48 10.51 -6.08
C ARG A 196 -3.23 10.11 -4.63
N GLY A 197 -4.29 9.96 -3.82
CA GLY A 197 -4.21 9.46 -2.45
C GLY A 197 -3.59 8.06 -2.39
N MET A 198 -4.08 7.13 -3.20
CA MET A 198 -3.53 5.78 -3.33
C MET A 198 -2.05 5.78 -3.70
N LEU A 199 -1.68 6.55 -4.72
CA LEU A 199 -0.28 6.68 -5.16
C LEU A 199 0.61 7.27 -4.07
N THR A 200 0.10 8.22 -3.28
CA THR A 200 0.84 8.82 -2.17
C THR A 200 1.13 7.79 -1.08
N GLN A 201 0.16 6.94 -0.75
CA GLN A 201 0.37 5.85 0.22
C GLN A 201 1.31 4.77 -0.33
N ALA A 202 1.21 4.44 -1.61
CA ALA A 202 2.16 3.52 -2.26
C ALA A 202 3.59 4.09 -2.28
N MET A 203 3.74 5.39 -2.53
CA MET A 203 5.04 6.06 -2.44
C MET A 203 5.59 6.07 -1.02
N LEU A 204 4.74 6.23 0.00
CA LEU A 204 5.16 6.11 1.40
C LEU A 204 5.76 4.72 1.69
N LEU A 205 5.17 3.64 1.17
CA LEU A 205 5.77 2.30 1.26
C LEU A 205 7.13 2.24 0.58
N THR A 206 7.21 2.65 -0.68
CA THR A 206 8.47 2.62 -1.45
C THR A 206 9.58 3.42 -0.77
N LEU A 207 9.28 4.62 -0.25
CA LEU A 207 10.25 5.45 0.46
C LEU A 207 10.69 4.82 1.77
N THR A 208 9.77 4.15 2.50
CA THR A 208 10.12 3.44 3.73
C THR A 208 11.09 2.30 3.45
N TYR A 209 10.84 1.53 2.38
CA TYR A 209 11.75 0.45 1.95
C TYR A 209 13.10 1.00 1.45
N GLY A 210 13.10 2.10 0.70
CA GLY A 210 14.33 2.76 0.26
C GLY A 210 15.15 3.32 1.43
N PHE A 211 14.49 3.87 2.44
CA PHE A 211 15.15 4.32 3.67
C PHE A 211 15.77 3.14 4.44
N LEU A 212 15.06 2.01 4.54
CA LEU A 212 15.60 0.80 5.12
C LEU A 212 16.83 0.28 4.36
N ALA A 213 16.78 0.27 3.03
CA ALA A 213 17.92 -0.11 2.19
C ALA A 213 19.12 0.81 2.43
N PHE A 214 18.88 2.11 2.54
CA PHE A 214 19.92 3.08 2.89
C PHE A 214 20.52 2.81 4.29
N LEU A 215 19.69 2.55 5.30
CA LEU A 215 20.17 2.23 6.65
C LEU A 215 21.01 0.94 6.67
N LEU A 216 20.59 -0.09 5.93
CA LEU A 216 21.35 -1.33 5.79
C LEU A 216 22.68 -1.12 5.07
N PHE A 217 22.70 -0.27 4.05
CA PHE A 217 23.94 0.10 3.36
C PHE A 217 24.91 0.81 4.30
N VAL A 218 24.45 1.81 5.05
CA VAL A 218 25.29 2.55 6.02
C VAL A 218 25.76 1.66 7.16
N THR A 219 24.94 0.71 7.60
CA THR A 219 25.31 -0.18 8.71
C THR A 219 26.19 -1.35 8.31
N ALA A 220 26.25 -1.69 7.02
CA ALA A 220 27.14 -2.75 6.52
C ALA A 220 28.62 -2.47 6.84
N ASP A 221 29.03 -1.20 6.77
CA ASP A 221 30.42 -0.79 7.06
C ASP A 221 30.80 -0.95 8.54
N PHE A 222 29.83 -0.89 9.46
CA PHE A 222 30.08 -1.04 10.90
C PHE A 222 30.17 -2.49 11.38
N VAL A 223 29.63 -3.44 10.60
CA VAL A 223 29.62 -4.87 10.94
C VAL A 223 30.77 -5.63 10.25
N GLY A 224 31.34 -5.06 9.18
CA GLY A 224 32.47 -5.64 8.43
C GLY A 224 33.87 -5.28 8.91
N ALA A 225 34.01 -4.47 9.98
CA ALA A 225 35.27 -4.04 10.59
C ALA A 225 35.45 -4.67 11.98
#